data_AF-A0A661SNL6-F1
#
_entry.id   AF-A0A661SNL6-F1
#
_cell.length_a   1.000
_cell.length_b   1.000
_cell.length_c   1.000
_cell.angle_alpha   90.00
_cell.angle_beta   90.00
_cell.angle_gamma   90.00
#
_symmetry.space_group_name_H-M   'P 1'
#
loop_
_entity.id
_entity.type
_entity.pdbx_description
1 polymer ?
#
loop_
_entity_poly.entity_id
_entity_poly.type
_entity_poly.pdbx_seq_one_letter_code
_entity_poly.pdbx_strand_id
1 'polypeptide(L)'
;PLRFTARDLVGNIAVIEKQVFFDPDAPRLVKYQFSPKRTKGAEQATLSVRATDATMLRKTAHFIAQIGEFRYAGYMTRSDAKGEYIGLFYIPQNVKGAIKLKDVTLSDYLGNTKTFDIRR
;
A
#
# COMPACT_ATOMS: atom_id res chain seq x y z
N PRO A 1 15.64 11.24 -20.61
CA PRO A 1 16.31 12.40 -19.96
C PRO A 1 15.93 13.67 -20.71
N LEU A 2 15.65 14.76 -19.99
CA LEU A 2 15.33 16.06 -20.57
C LEU A 2 16.51 16.98 -20.36
N ARG A 3 16.92 17.69 -21.41
CA ARG A 3 18.01 18.67 -21.37
C ARG A 3 17.45 20.03 -21.71
N PHE A 4 17.63 20.98 -20.80
CA PHE A 4 17.24 22.37 -20.95
C PHE A 4 18.51 23.19 -21.14
N THR A 5 18.54 24.01 -22.19
CA THR A 5 19.67 24.88 -22.51
C THR A 5 19.15 26.31 -22.58
N ALA A 6 19.69 27.19 -21.76
CA ALA A 6 19.44 28.63 -21.82
C ALA A 6 20.71 29.33 -22.31
N ARG A 7 20.55 30.28 -23.23
CA ARG A 7 21.63 31.11 -23.74
C ARG A 7 21.25 32.58 -23.55
N ASP A 8 22.16 33.38 -23.02
CA ASP A 8 21.96 34.83 -22.90
C ASP A 8 22.49 35.59 -24.12
N LEU A 9 22.22 36.90 -24.16
CA LEU A 9 22.61 37.78 -25.27
C LEU A 9 24.13 38.00 -25.36
N VAL A 10 24.87 37.78 -24.27
CA VAL A 10 26.34 37.88 -24.23
C VAL A 10 27.03 36.53 -24.50
N GLY A 11 26.25 35.48 -24.75
CA GLY A 11 26.73 34.18 -25.22
C GLY A 11 26.96 33.13 -24.14
N ASN A 12 26.67 33.42 -22.87
CA ASN A 12 26.77 32.42 -21.80
C ASN A 12 25.70 31.33 -22.00
N ILE A 13 26.04 30.10 -21.61
CA ILE A 13 25.14 28.94 -21.73
C ILE A 13 24.97 28.28 -20.36
N ALA A 14 23.73 28.11 -19.95
CA ALA A 14 23.35 27.28 -18.81
C ALA A 14 22.68 26.00 -19.32
N VAL A 15 23.14 24.84 -18.84
CA VAL A 15 22.55 23.53 -19.17
C VAL A 15 22.02 22.90 -17.88
N ILE A 16 20.76 22.48 -17.91
CA ILE A 16 20.14 21.69 -16.85
C ILE A 16 19.69 20.36 -17.45
N GLU A 17 20.15 19.26 -16.85
CA GLU A 17 19.69 17.92 -17.19
C GLU A 17 18.75 17.41 -16.10
N LYS A 18 17.63 16.82 -16.52
CA LYS A 18 16.63 16.19 -15.64
C LYS A 18 16.40 14.75 -16.08
N GLN A 19 16.55 13.83 -15.14
CA GLN A 19 16.10 12.46 -15.34
C GLN A 19 14.57 12.41 -15.15
N VAL A 20 13.91 11.69 -16.04
CA VAL A 20 12.47 11.41 -15.95
C VAL A 20 12.35 9.93 -15.65
N PHE A 21 11.79 9.61 -14.49
CA PHE A 21 11.41 8.25 -14.13
C PHE A 21 9.96 8.07 -14.55
N PHE A 22 9.72 7.16 -15.49
CA PHE A 22 8.38 6.81 -15.94
C PHE A 22 8.13 5.35 -15.56
N ASP A 23 7.19 5.15 -14.65
CA ASP A 23 6.68 3.83 -14.30
C ASP A 23 5.16 3.87 -14.40
N PRO A 24 4.54 3.17 -15.37
CA PRO A 24 3.10 3.06 -15.48
C PRO A 24 2.54 1.89 -14.66
N ASP A 25 3.38 1.02 -14.11
CA ASP A 25 2.93 -0.19 -13.45
C ASP A 25 2.50 0.11 -12.02
N ALA A 26 1.31 -0.37 -11.66
CA ALA A 26 0.85 -0.28 -10.29
C ALA A 26 1.40 -1.44 -9.44
N PRO A 27 1.54 -1.23 -8.11
CA PRO A 27 1.92 -2.27 -7.17
C PRO A 27 1.10 -3.54 -7.32
N ARG A 28 1.74 -4.69 -7.07
CA ARG A 28 1.10 -6.02 -7.09
C ARG A 28 0.93 -6.57 -5.69
N LEU A 29 -0.27 -7.05 -5.38
CA LEU A 29 -0.54 -7.83 -4.18
C LEU A 29 -0.02 -9.26 -4.37
N VAL A 30 0.85 -9.71 -3.46
CA VAL A 30 1.44 -11.07 -3.52
C VAL A 30 0.69 -12.03 -2.60
N LYS A 31 0.53 -11.67 -1.33
CA LYS A 31 -0.17 -12.48 -0.33
C LYS A 31 -0.72 -11.63 0.80
N TYR A 32 -1.70 -12.16 1.50
CA TYR A 32 -2.20 -11.58 2.75
C TYR A 32 -2.58 -12.66 3.76
N GLN A 33 -2.56 -12.32 5.03
CA GLN A 33 -2.95 -13.21 6.12
C GLN A 33 -3.50 -12.42 7.31
N PHE A 34 -4.58 -12.93 7.91
CA PHE A 34 -5.02 -12.51 9.24
C PHE A 34 -4.53 -13.46 10.34
N SER A 35 -4.21 -12.87 11.48
CA SER A 35 -3.98 -13.57 12.75
C SER A 35 -4.77 -12.87 13.86
N PRO A 36 -5.81 -13.50 14.44
CA PRO A 36 -6.36 -14.80 14.07
C PRO A 36 -7.12 -14.77 12.73
N LYS A 37 -7.41 -15.93 12.13
CA LYS A 37 -8.28 -16.02 10.92
C LYS A 37 -9.77 -15.94 11.25
N ARG A 38 -10.14 -16.27 12.49
CA ARG A 38 -11.50 -16.26 13.01
C ARG A 38 -11.47 -15.67 14.42
N THR A 39 -12.39 -14.77 14.71
CA THR A 39 -12.44 -14.07 15.99
C THR A 39 -13.60 -14.53 16.86
N LYS A 40 -13.38 -14.50 18.18
CA LYS A 40 -14.41 -14.68 19.23
C LYS A 40 -14.93 -13.34 19.77
N GLY A 41 -14.41 -12.22 19.28
CA GLY A 41 -14.67 -10.87 19.78
C GLY A 41 -13.78 -10.49 20.96
N ALA A 42 -13.71 -9.19 21.24
CA ALA A 42 -12.91 -8.58 22.31
C ALA A 42 -11.39 -8.86 22.23
N GLU A 43 -10.86 -9.01 21.02
CA GLU A 43 -9.45 -9.34 20.78
C GLU A 43 -8.82 -8.47 19.70
N GLN A 44 -7.50 -8.50 19.63
CA GLN A 44 -6.74 -7.80 18.59
C GLN A 44 -6.49 -8.74 17.42
N ALA A 45 -6.69 -8.24 16.20
CA ALA A 45 -6.33 -8.93 14.97
C ALA A 45 -5.19 -8.19 14.25
N THR A 46 -4.33 -8.99 13.62
CA THR A 46 -3.22 -8.53 12.79
C THR A 46 -3.50 -8.91 11.35
N LEU A 47 -3.30 -7.97 10.43
CA LEU A 47 -3.25 -8.19 8.99
C LEU A 47 -1.79 -8.05 8.54
N SER A 48 -1.24 -9.12 7.94
CA SER A 48 0.01 -9.04 7.17
C SER A 48 -0.32 -9.04 5.67
N VAL A 49 0.26 -8.10 4.92
CA VAL A 49 0.15 -8.02 3.46
C VAL A 49 1.55 -7.91 2.86
N ARG A 50 1.86 -8.78 1.89
CA ARG A 50 3.06 -8.67 1.06
C ARG A 50 2.67 -8.13 -0.31
N ALA A 51 3.42 -7.15 -0.76
CA ALA A 51 3.28 -6.54 -2.07
C ALA A 51 4.65 -6.37 -2.72
N THR A 52 4.66 -6.24 -4.05
CA THR A 52 5.87 -6.01 -4.85
C THR A 52 5.60 -4.92 -5.87
N ASP A 53 6.63 -4.14 -6.15
CA ASP A 53 6.62 -3.13 -7.20
C ASP A 53 8.03 -3.05 -7.81
N ALA A 54 8.15 -2.61 -9.06
CA ALA A 54 9.45 -2.41 -9.69
C ALA A 54 10.19 -1.21 -9.07
N THR A 55 9.43 -0.25 -8.56
CA THR A 55 9.93 0.85 -7.74
C THR A 55 9.75 0.54 -6.25
N MET A 56 9.94 1.55 -5.41
CA MET A 56 9.70 1.42 -3.98
C MET A 56 8.21 1.56 -3.67
N LEU A 57 7.74 0.78 -2.70
CA LEU A 57 6.38 0.87 -2.16
C LEU A 57 6.26 1.90 -1.04
N ARG A 58 5.14 2.63 -0.95
CA ARG A 58 4.90 3.58 0.15
C ARG A 58 4.86 2.89 1.51
N LYS A 59 5.24 3.62 2.56
CA LYS A 59 5.24 3.09 3.93
C LYS A 59 3.86 2.76 4.48
N THR A 60 2.79 3.36 3.97
CA THR A 60 1.43 3.12 4.48
C THR A 60 0.51 2.59 3.39
N ALA A 61 -0.46 1.76 3.78
CA ALA A 61 -1.47 1.20 2.90
C ALA A 61 -2.82 1.12 3.63
N HIS A 62 -3.91 1.43 2.93
CA HIS A 62 -5.26 1.33 3.49
C HIS A 62 -5.84 -0.07 3.26
N PHE A 63 -6.62 -0.58 4.20
CA PHE A 63 -7.34 -1.85 4.04
C PHE A 63 -8.76 -1.76 4.59
N ILE A 64 -9.62 -2.65 4.08
CA ILE A 64 -10.94 -2.92 4.61
C ILE A 64 -11.03 -4.41 4.95
N ALA A 65 -11.27 -4.74 6.21
CA ALA A 65 -11.58 -6.09 6.67
C ALA A 65 -13.08 -6.25 6.92
N GLN A 66 -13.60 -7.46 6.76
CA GLN A 66 -15.00 -7.80 7.04
C GLN A 66 -15.11 -9.00 7.99
N ILE A 67 -16.01 -8.88 8.97
CA ILE A 67 -16.36 -9.94 9.93
C ILE A 67 -17.89 -9.99 10.04
N GLY A 68 -18.51 -11.01 9.46
CA GLY A 68 -19.98 -11.02 9.31
C GLY A 68 -20.42 -9.81 8.47
N GLU A 69 -21.34 -9.01 9.00
CA GLU A 69 -21.81 -7.76 8.37
C GLU A 69 -20.93 -6.54 8.68
N PHE A 70 -20.00 -6.65 9.63
CA PHE A 70 -19.17 -5.53 10.07
C PHE A 70 -17.98 -5.31 9.13
N ARG A 71 -17.75 -4.04 8.77
CA ARG A 71 -16.58 -3.60 8.00
C ARG A 71 -15.66 -2.74 8.87
N TYR A 72 -14.37 -2.99 8.76
CA TYR A 72 -13.31 -2.31 9.49
C TYR A 72 -12.36 -1.69 8.49
N ALA A 73 -12.30 -0.36 8.45
CA ALA A 73 -11.30 0.38 7.69
C ALA A 73 -10.10 0.66 8.59
N GLY A 74 -8.89 0.57 8.03
CA GLY A 74 -7.67 0.82 8.78
C GLY A 74 -6.46 1.04 7.88
N TYR A 75 -5.33 1.30 8.52
CA TYR A 75 -4.05 1.49 7.85
C TYR A 75 -3.04 0.46 8.32
N MET A 76 -2.14 0.09 7.42
CA MET A 76 -1.00 -0.78 7.67
C MET A 76 0.29 0.00 7.44
N THR A 77 1.34 -0.36 8.17
CA THR A 77 2.68 0.18 7.97
C THR A 77 3.61 -0.90 7.43
N ARG A 78 4.37 -0.58 6.37
CA ARG A 78 5.39 -1.45 5.79
C ARG A 78 6.59 -1.54 6.72
N SER A 79 6.96 -2.78 7.05
CA SER A 79 8.22 -3.08 7.72
C SER A 79 9.28 -3.40 6.67
N ASP A 80 10.31 -2.56 6.58
CA ASP A 80 11.42 -2.77 5.63
C ASP A 80 12.19 -4.06 5.94
N ALA A 81 12.31 -4.43 7.22
CA ALA A 81 12.97 -5.66 7.65
C ALA A 81 12.24 -6.94 7.22
N LYS A 82 10.89 -6.91 7.14
CA LYS A 82 10.06 -8.08 6.80
C LYS A 82 9.53 -8.05 5.36
N GLY A 83 9.63 -6.91 4.68
CA GLY A 83 9.02 -6.69 3.37
C GLY A 83 7.50 -6.83 3.37
N GLU A 84 6.85 -6.57 4.51
CA GLU A 84 5.42 -6.78 4.73
C GLU A 84 4.78 -5.57 5.39
N TYR A 85 3.55 -5.26 4.98
CA TYR A 85 2.66 -4.33 5.66
C TYR A 85 2.01 -5.03 6.84
N ILE A 86 2.00 -4.36 7.99
CA ILE A 86 1.36 -4.85 9.21
C ILE A 86 0.32 -3.83 9.65
N GLY A 87 -0.93 -4.28 9.75
CA GLY A 87 -2.04 -3.53 10.34
C GLY A 87 -2.53 -4.22 11.60
N LEU A 88 -2.88 -3.44 12.61
CA LEU A 88 -3.45 -3.91 13.86
C LEU A 88 -4.80 -3.22 14.06
N PHE A 89 -5.81 -3.99 14.44
CA PHE A 89 -7.12 -3.44 14.76
C PHE A 89 -7.79 -4.26 15.86
N TYR A 90 -8.61 -3.59 16.65
CA TYR A 90 -9.35 -4.20 17.75
C TYR A 90 -10.74 -4.62 17.27
N ILE A 91 -11.17 -5.81 17.70
CA ILE A 91 -12.48 -6.37 17.38
C ILE A 91 -13.36 -6.27 18.62
N PRO A 92 -14.49 -5.54 18.56
CA PRO A 92 -15.46 -5.45 19.64
C PRO A 92 -15.99 -6.82 20.10
N GLN A 93 -16.43 -6.92 21.35
CA GLN A 93 -16.92 -8.17 21.97
C GLN A 93 -18.13 -8.80 21.25
N ASN A 94 -18.98 -7.97 20.64
CA ASN A 94 -20.17 -8.39 19.93
C ASN A 94 -19.90 -8.88 18.49
N VAL A 95 -18.65 -8.80 18.00
CA VAL A 95 -18.31 -9.18 16.63
C VAL A 95 -17.53 -10.48 16.61
N LYS A 96 -18.11 -11.51 15.97
CA LYS A 96 -17.57 -12.87 15.92
C LYS A 96 -17.63 -13.41 14.50
N GLY A 97 -16.69 -14.26 14.13
CA GLY A 97 -16.71 -14.94 12.83
C GLY A 97 -15.38 -14.89 12.08
N ALA A 98 -15.44 -15.31 10.81
CA ALA A 98 -14.25 -15.33 9.95
C ALA A 98 -13.87 -13.91 9.53
N ILE A 99 -12.58 -13.60 9.65
CA ILE A 99 -12.02 -12.31 9.22
C ILE A 99 -11.63 -12.46 7.75
N LYS A 100 -12.17 -11.58 6.89
CA LYS A 100 -11.91 -11.57 5.46
C LYS A 100 -11.34 -10.22 5.06
N LEU A 101 -10.37 -10.23 4.15
CA LEU A 101 -9.95 -9.00 3.49
C LEU A 101 -11.02 -8.69 2.45
N LYS A 102 -11.50 -7.46 2.43
CA LYS A 102 -12.38 -6.94 1.38
C LYS A 102 -11.53 -6.21 0.38
N ASP A 103 -10.90 -5.13 0.84
CA ASP A 103 -10.12 -4.28 -0.03
C ASP A 103 -8.75 -4.03 0.57
N VAL A 104 -7.75 -3.89 -0.29
CA VAL A 104 -6.45 -3.32 0.08
C VAL A 104 -5.99 -2.37 -1.00
N THR A 105 -5.57 -1.17 -0.60
CA THR A 105 -5.05 -0.15 -1.52
C THR A 105 -3.55 -0.01 -1.32
N LEU A 106 -2.80 -0.29 -2.38
CA LEU A 106 -1.35 -0.23 -2.43
C LEU A 106 -0.91 0.91 -3.34
N SER A 107 0.15 1.61 -2.95
CA SER A 107 0.73 2.70 -3.72
C SER A 107 2.25 2.64 -3.73
N ASP A 108 2.85 3.06 -4.82
CA ASP A 108 4.29 3.24 -4.95
C ASP A 108 4.74 4.68 -4.65
N TYR A 109 6.05 4.92 -4.70
CA TYR A 109 6.62 6.26 -4.51
C TYR A 109 6.42 7.19 -5.70
N LEU A 110 6.12 6.68 -6.91
CA LEU A 110 5.88 7.49 -8.11
C LEU A 110 4.40 7.91 -8.26
N GLY A 111 3.53 7.42 -7.38
CA GLY A 111 2.12 7.80 -7.30
C GLY A 111 1.16 6.77 -7.89
N ASN A 112 1.64 5.68 -8.48
CA ASN A 112 0.76 4.62 -8.98
C ASN A 112 0.06 3.97 -7.79
N THR A 113 -1.26 3.83 -7.91
CA THR A 113 -2.12 3.33 -6.84
C THR A 113 -3.09 2.31 -7.41
N LYS A 114 -3.27 1.20 -6.67
CA LYS A 114 -4.23 0.16 -7.03
C LYS A 114 -4.96 -0.37 -5.82
N THR A 115 -6.28 -0.43 -5.93
CA THR A 115 -7.15 -1.10 -4.98
C THR A 115 -7.45 -2.51 -5.47
N PHE A 116 -7.20 -3.48 -4.61
CA PHE A 116 -7.49 -4.90 -4.83
C PHE A 116 -8.76 -5.25 -4.08
N ASP A 117 -9.85 -5.45 -4.82
CA ASP A 117 -11.10 -5.98 -4.29
C ASP A 117 -11.02 -7.51 -4.24
N ILE A 118 -10.88 -8.04 -3.04
CA ILE A 118 -10.81 -9.46 -2.72
C ILE A 118 -12.25 -9.97 -2.59
N ARG A 119 -12.94 -10.03 -3.73
CA ARG A 119 -14.17 -10.81 -3.84
C ARG A 119 -13.76 -12.28 -3.88
N ARG A 120 -14.34 -13.05 -2.96
CA ARG A 120 -14.16 -14.50 -2.88
C ARG A 120 -14.46 -15.16 -4.22
#